data_AF-A0A3M2ATL6-F1
#
_entry.id   AF-A0A3M2ATL6-F1
#
_cell.length_a   1.000
_cell.length_b   1.000
_cell.length_c   1.000
_cell.angle_alpha   90.00
_cell.angle_beta   90.00
_cell.angle_gamma   90.00
#
_symmetry.space_group_name_H-M   'P 1'
#
loop_
_entity.id
_entity.type
_entity.pdbx_description
1 polymer ?
#
loop_
_entity_poly.entity_id
_entity_poly.type
_entity_poly.pdbx_seq_one_letter_code
_entity_poly.pdbx_strand_id
1 'polypeptide(L)'
;MDSGASPRPSLAISSEVPASASDQEDSRQPSKRETYAAFLLAVGIWIVGLGVLIQHEFSLILFLRSLHLPVLEALGDLGNQLGQGITLFGLCGIVALAGWMAAQPRWRQVGIDGVVAHALAGVMTQFLKHAIGRPRPRFTHRDIWQFGPSLQSGLDAFPSGHASASFAVAAVLSRHVPQGSWLWYGLAGFVAISRVIRGSHFPTDVLAGALLGFVVGYVWSRPLCQWRRSCYEAMMKSLPWGVCGFMIFWVPFHQGPPDGVGLVMLGGGSLMILSGMGWRWSAYWMSKQPHQLWPQLSRFFRVVSPANLLIVGGLACLTQSLIVVGLTGATIAAWTVGAVAPPRFWEPKTGRQEVYLSGAVIGGAGLIAWMAGVVPVM
;
A
#
# COMPACT_ATOMS: atom_id res chain seq x y z
N MET A 1 -71.89 6.86 45.99
CA MET A 1 -71.45 8.06 45.25
C MET A 1 -70.45 7.59 44.20
N ASP A 2 -70.90 7.60 42.96
CA ASP A 2 -70.13 7.32 41.76
C ASP A 2 -68.88 8.20 41.65
N SER A 3 -67.81 7.62 41.11
CA SER A 3 -67.23 8.15 39.86
C SER A 3 -66.21 7.16 39.31
N GLY A 4 -66.55 6.55 38.18
CA GLY A 4 -65.67 5.69 37.43
C GLY A 4 -64.53 6.46 36.78
N ALA A 5 -63.36 5.84 36.71
CA ALA A 5 -62.28 6.24 35.83
C ALA A 5 -61.70 4.98 35.19
N SER A 6 -62.06 4.74 33.94
CA SER A 6 -61.43 3.76 33.07
C SER A 6 -60.06 4.29 32.60
N PRO A 7 -58.97 3.50 32.67
CA PRO A 7 -57.75 3.83 31.95
C PRO A 7 -57.91 3.45 30.47
N ARG A 8 -57.70 4.44 29.59
CA ARG A 8 -57.70 4.31 28.13
C ARG A 8 -56.67 3.26 27.65
N PRO A 9 -56.92 2.56 26.54
CA PRO A 9 -55.92 1.70 25.93
C PRO A 9 -54.80 2.56 25.33
N SER A 10 -53.56 2.31 25.75
CA SER A 10 -52.37 2.89 25.13
C SER A 10 -52.23 2.34 23.71
N LEU A 11 -52.50 3.19 22.72
CA LEU A 11 -52.15 2.97 21.32
C LEU A 11 -50.63 2.78 21.22
N ALA A 12 -50.19 1.53 21.07
CA ALA A 12 -48.86 1.21 20.57
C ALA A 12 -48.80 1.62 19.09
N ILE A 13 -48.34 2.84 18.81
CA ILE A 13 -47.95 3.21 17.45
C ILE A 13 -46.60 2.55 17.18
N SER A 14 -46.64 1.35 16.63
CA SER A 14 -45.50 0.75 15.95
C SER A 14 -45.25 1.53 14.66
N SER A 15 -44.44 2.59 14.73
CA SER A 15 -43.86 3.19 13.54
C SER A 15 -42.69 2.31 13.09
N GLU A 16 -42.99 1.13 12.55
CA GLU A 16 -42.07 0.50 11.61
C GLU A 16 -42.09 1.37 10.35
N VAL A 17 -41.15 2.31 10.28
CA VAL A 17 -40.82 2.99 9.03
C VAL A 17 -40.36 1.88 8.08
N PRO A 18 -41.05 1.63 6.95
CA PRO A 18 -40.55 0.67 5.98
C PRO A 18 -39.18 1.16 5.52
N ALA A 19 -38.16 0.31 5.61
CA ALA A 19 -36.84 0.59 5.08
C ALA A 19 -37.01 1.10 3.64
N SER A 20 -36.63 2.36 3.40
CA SER A 20 -36.73 2.95 2.07
C SER A 20 -35.88 2.14 1.11
N ALA A 21 -36.30 2.02 -0.15
CA ALA A 21 -35.58 1.27 -1.19
C ALA A 21 -34.07 1.63 -1.30
N SER A 22 -33.66 2.79 -0.78
CA SER A 22 -32.27 3.26 -0.66
C SER A 22 -31.42 2.57 0.41
N ASP A 23 -32.00 1.94 1.44
CA ASP A 23 -31.23 1.14 2.42
C ASP A 23 -30.74 -0.20 1.81
N GLN A 24 -31.33 -0.62 0.70
CA GLN A 24 -30.90 -1.80 -0.05
C GLN A 24 -29.76 -1.50 -1.04
N GLU A 25 -29.57 -0.23 -1.44
CA GLU A 25 -28.67 0.12 -2.56
C GLU A 25 -27.20 0.31 -2.14
N ASP A 26 -26.93 0.67 -0.87
CA ASP A 26 -25.57 0.91 -0.33
C ASP A 26 -24.92 -0.35 0.31
N SER A 27 -25.47 -1.55 0.04
CA SER A 27 -25.04 -2.79 0.70
C SER A 27 -24.85 -3.99 -0.23
N ARG A 28 -24.75 -3.76 -1.55
CA ARG A 28 -24.48 -4.86 -2.49
C ARG A 28 -23.11 -5.46 -2.21
N GLN A 29 -23.10 -6.60 -1.50
CA GLN A 29 -21.91 -7.40 -1.35
C GLN A 29 -21.51 -7.95 -2.72
N PRO A 30 -20.22 -7.84 -3.10
CA PRO A 30 -19.75 -8.37 -4.37
C PRO A 30 -20.01 -9.88 -4.42
N SER A 31 -20.50 -10.34 -5.55
CA SER A 31 -20.66 -11.76 -5.83
C SER A 31 -19.29 -12.47 -5.74
N LYS A 32 -19.33 -13.79 -5.54
CA LYS A 32 -18.10 -14.61 -5.56
C LYS A 32 -17.30 -14.41 -6.85
N ARG A 33 -17.99 -14.30 -8.00
CA ARG A 33 -17.36 -14.09 -9.31
C ARG A 33 -16.63 -12.75 -9.39
N GLU A 34 -17.25 -11.67 -8.93
CA GLU A 34 -16.64 -10.33 -8.86
C GLU A 34 -15.41 -10.32 -7.93
N THR A 35 -15.50 -10.99 -6.78
CA THR A 35 -14.37 -11.15 -5.83
C THR A 35 -13.19 -11.87 -6.49
N TYR A 36 -13.43 -13.00 -7.16
CA TYR A 36 -12.38 -13.75 -7.85
C TYR A 36 -11.80 -12.96 -9.02
N ALA A 37 -12.63 -12.29 -9.82
CA ALA A 37 -12.18 -11.46 -10.94
C ALA A 37 -11.26 -10.32 -10.45
N ALA A 38 -11.67 -9.60 -9.41
CA ALA A 38 -10.87 -8.54 -8.81
C ALA A 38 -9.54 -9.08 -8.24
N PHE A 39 -9.57 -10.26 -7.60
CA PHE A 39 -8.34 -10.90 -7.12
C PHE A 39 -7.37 -11.25 -8.25
N LEU A 40 -7.86 -11.88 -9.32
CA LEU A 40 -7.03 -12.25 -10.47
C LEU A 40 -6.49 -11.02 -11.19
N LEU A 41 -7.29 -9.97 -11.33
CA LEU A 41 -6.85 -8.69 -11.87
C LEU A 41 -5.73 -8.08 -11.00
N ALA A 42 -5.88 -8.10 -9.68
CA ALA A 42 -4.88 -7.59 -8.76
C ALA A 42 -3.55 -8.37 -8.85
N VAL A 43 -3.63 -9.70 -8.96
CA VAL A 43 -2.45 -10.55 -9.22
C VAL A 43 -1.81 -10.21 -10.56
N GLY A 44 -2.62 -10.02 -11.61
CA GLY A 44 -2.16 -9.61 -12.94
C GLY A 44 -1.42 -8.27 -12.92
N ILE A 45 -1.95 -7.27 -12.21
CA ILE A 45 -1.30 -5.94 -12.04
C ILE A 45 0.09 -6.10 -11.41
N TRP A 46 0.21 -6.92 -10.37
CA TRP A 46 1.52 -7.18 -9.75
C TRP A 46 2.48 -7.91 -10.68
N ILE A 47 2.03 -8.94 -11.39
CA ILE A 47 2.87 -9.70 -12.33
C ILE A 47 3.37 -8.79 -13.46
N VAL A 48 2.48 -8.01 -14.07
CA VAL A 48 2.83 -7.07 -15.15
C VAL A 48 3.76 -5.98 -14.63
N GLY A 49 3.45 -5.36 -13.49
CA GLY A 49 4.28 -4.32 -12.90
C GLY A 49 5.70 -4.80 -12.57
N LEU A 50 5.84 -5.98 -11.95
CA LEU A 50 7.14 -6.57 -11.68
C LEU A 50 7.86 -6.99 -12.98
N GLY A 51 7.14 -7.58 -13.93
CA GLY A 51 7.69 -8.04 -15.21
C GLY A 51 8.13 -6.90 -16.15
N VAL A 52 7.57 -5.70 -16.01
CA VAL A 52 8.08 -4.50 -16.67
C VAL A 52 9.32 -3.99 -15.94
N LEU A 53 9.26 -3.87 -14.61
CA LEU A 53 10.37 -3.31 -13.83
C LEU A 53 11.65 -4.16 -13.94
N ILE A 54 11.51 -5.47 -14.08
CA ILE A 54 12.64 -6.40 -14.23
C ILE A 54 13.52 -6.08 -15.45
N GLN A 55 12.95 -5.43 -16.47
CA GLN A 55 13.66 -5.10 -17.71
C GLN A 55 14.56 -3.86 -17.55
N HIS A 56 14.34 -3.04 -16.51
CA HIS A 56 14.98 -1.72 -16.36
C HIS A 56 15.85 -1.58 -15.11
N GLU A 57 15.87 -2.58 -14.25
CA GLU A 57 16.52 -2.49 -12.93
C GLU A 57 18.04 -2.65 -12.93
N PHE A 58 18.64 -3.17 -14.00
CA PHE A 58 20.10 -3.29 -14.08
C PHE A 58 20.76 -1.91 -14.14
N SER A 59 20.22 -0.99 -14.96
CA SER A 59 20.68 0.39 -15.08
C SER A 59 20.62 1.14 -13.74
N LEU A 60 19.54 0.94 -12.97
CA LEU A 60 19.37 1.53 -11.65
C LEU A 60 20.46 1.06 -10.67
N ILE A 61 20.78 -0.23 -10.65
CA ILE A 61 21.80 -0.74 -9.73
C ILE A 61 23.20 -0.25 -10.11
N LEU A 62 23.51 -0.17 -11.40
CA LEU A 62 24.78 0.40 -11.87
C LEU A 62 24.90 1.87 -11.49
N PHE A 63 23.82 2.65 -11.64
CA PHE A 63 23.78 4.04 -11.21
C PHE A 63 23.96 4.17 -9.69
N LEU A 64 23.23 3.41 -8.88
CA LEU A 64 23.40 3.48 -7.42
C LEU A 64 24.81 3.10 -6.97
N ARG A 65 25.46 2.16 -7.67
CA ARG A 65 26.86 1.78 -7.40
C ARG A 65 27.86 2.85 -7.83
N SER A 66 27.53 3.72 -8.79
CA SER A 66 28.43 4.81 -9.16
C SER A 66 28.42 5.94 -8.11
N LEU A 67 27.34 6.06 -7.34
CA LEU A 67 27.21 7.01 -6.23
C LEU A 67 27.99 6.52 -5.00
N HIS A 68 29.28 6.86 -4.92
CA HIS A 68 30.16 6.57 -3.77
C HIS A 68 29.93 7.56 -2.62
N LEU A 69 28.71 7.58 -2.08
CA LEU A 69 28.30 8.52 -1.01
C LEU A 69 28.32 7.81 0.36
N PRO A 70 29.17 8.25 1.32
CA PRO A 70 29.28 7.61 2.64
C PRO A 70 27.95 7.54 3.41
N VAL A 71 27.10 8.56 3.25
CA VAL A 71 25.77 8.59 3.89
C VAL A 71 24.87 7.47 3.36
N LEU A 72 24.99 7.15 2.08
CA LEU A 72 24.18 6.13 1.42
C LEU A 72 24.61 4.73 1.89
N GLU A 73 25.91 4.52 2.05
CA GLU A 73 26.48 3.30 2.64
C GLU A 73 26.02 3.09 4.09
N ALA A 74 26.11 4.13 4.93
CA ALA A 74 25.68 4.08 6.33
C ALA A 74 24.18 3.76 6.47
N LEU A 75 23.33 4.39 5.65
CA LEU A 75 21.89 4.09 5.60
C LEU A 75 21.63 2.66 5.12
N GLY A 76 22.41 2.19 4.13
CA GLY A 76 22.39 0.81 3.66
C GLY A 76 22.67 -0.19 4.79
N ASP A 77 23.75 0.02 5.54
CA ASP A 77 24.18 -0.88 6.61
C ASP A 77 23.23 -0.85 7.82
N LEU A 78 22.70 0.32 8.18
CA LEU A 78 21.67 0.43 9.21
C LEU A 78 20.42 -0.38 8.83
N GLY A 79 19.92 -0.18 7.60
CA GLY A 79 18.75 -0.93 7.13
C GLY A 79 19.01 -2.44 7.01
N ASN A 80 20.24 -2.84 6.70
CA ASN A 80 20.65 -4.24 6.78
C ASN A 80 20.54 -4.79 8.20
N GLN A 81 21.09 -4.11 9.21
CA GLN A 81 21.05 -4.58 10.59
C GLN A 81 19.62 -4.70 11.12
N LEU A 82 18.77 -3.70 10.84
CA LEU A 82 17.36 -3.71 11.23
C LEU A 82 16.55 -4.81 10.53
N GLY A 83 16.88 -5.13 9.27
CA GLY A 83 16.20 -6.16 8.49
C GLY A 83 16.72 -7.57 8.67
N GLN A 84 17.78 -7.78 9.46
CA GLN A 84 18.32 -9.10 9.73
C GLN A 84 17.27 -9.98 10.42
N GLY A 85 17.16 -11.23 9.96
CA GLY A 85 16.17 -12.17 10.47
C GLY A 85 16.27 -12.38 11.97
N ILE A 86 17.50 -12.58 12.46
CA ILE A 86 17.79 -12.75 13.90
C ILE A 86 17.38 -11.50 14.69
N THR A 87 17.69 -10.30 14.19
CA THR A 87 17.32 -9.04 14.84
C THR A 87 15.80 -8.91 14.97
N LEU A 88 15.06 -9.09 13.88
CA LEU A 88 13.59 -8.97 13.90
C LEU A 88 12.93 -10.05 14.75
N PHE A 89 13.40 -11.30 14.65
CA PHE A 89 12.92 -12.41 15.45
C PHE A 89 13.17 -12.16 16.94
N GLY A 90 14.39 -11.73 17.29
CA GLY A 90 14.78 -11.37 18.65
C GLY A 90 13.96 -10.22 19.21
N LEU A 91 13.76 -9.14 18.44
CA LEU A 91 12.92 -8.01 18.85
C LEU A 91 11.47 -8.43 19.12
N CYS A 92 10.87 -9.24 18.25
CA CYS A 92 9.51 -9.76 18.47
C CYS A 92 9.45 -10.67 19.71
N GLY A 93 10.46 -11.51 19.92
CA GLY A 93 10.60 -12.36 21.11
C GLY A 93 10.74 -11.56 22.40
N ILE A 94 11.55 -10.49 22.39
CA ILE A 94 11.70 -9.56 23.53
C ILE A 94 10.36 -8.88 23.84
N VAL A 95 9.63 -8.40 22.82
CA VAL A 95 8.30 -7.81 23.01
C VAL A 95 7.33 -8.84 23.61
N ALA A 96 7.36 -10.08 23.15
CA ALA A 96 6.52 -11.16 23.68
C ALA A 96 6.83 -11.42 25.17
N LEU A 97 8.12 -11.54 25.50
CA LEU A 97 8.60 -11.80 26.86
C LEU A 97 8.31 -10.63 27.79
N ALA A 98 8.58 -9.40 27.38
CA ALA A 98 8.28 -8.20 28.15
C ALA A 98 6.77 -8.06 28.39
N GLY A 99 5.93 -8.32 27.38
CA GLY A 99 4.49 -8.34 27.53
C GLY A 99 4.00 -9.42 28.49
N TRP A 100 4.66 -10.58 28.53
CA TRP A 100 4.37 -11.62 29.51
C TRP A 100 4.78 -11.22 30.93
N MET A 101 6.01 -10.74 31.13
CA MET A 101 6.52 -10.30 32.44
C MET A 101 5.72 -9.12 33.02
N ALA A 102 5.30 -8.19 32.17
CA ALA A 102 4.49 -7.03 32.57
C ALA A 102 3.00 -7.35 32.74
N ALA A 103 2.57 -8.61 32.59
CA ALA A 103 1.17 -9.03 32.58
C ALA A 103 0.29 -8.20 31.62
N GLN A 104 0.82 -7.90 30.43
CA GLN A 104 0.17 -7.15 29.35
C GLN A 104 -0.14 -8.09 28.17
N PRO A 105 -1.32 -8.75 28.13
CA PRO A 105 -1.65 -9.78 27.13
C PRO A 105 -1.53 -9.28 25.69
N ARG A 106 -1.86 -8.00 25.47
CA ARG A 106 -1.77 -7.36 24.15
C ARG A 106 -0.35 -7.38 23.59
N TRP A 107 0.64 -6.96 24.37
CA TRP A 107 2.04 -6.89 23.91
C TRP A 107 2.66 -8.28 23.81
N ARG A 108 2.27 -9.20 24.68
CA ARG A 108 2.61 -10.61 24.53
C ARG A 108 2.14 -11.16 23.18
N GLN A 109 0.86 -10.92 22.83
CA GLN A 109 0.30 -11.37 21.55
C GLN A 109 0.96 -10.70 20.35
N VAL A 110 1.25 -9.39 20.42
CA VAL A 110 1.98 -8.67 19.36
C VAL A 110 3.32 -9.34 19.07
N GLY A 111 4.09 -9.66 20.11
CA GLY A 111 5.39 -10.32 19.95
C GLY A 111 5.27 -11.74 19.38
N ILE A 112 4.32 -12.54 19.88
CA ILE A 112 4.07 -13.90 19.36
C ILE A 112 3.65 -13.85 17.90
N ASP A 113 2.67 -13.00 17.55
CA ASP A 113 2.22 -12.85 16.17
C ASP A 113 3.34 -12.35 15.25
N GLY A 114 4.21 -11.48 15.75
CA GLY A 114 5.37 -10.98 15.03
C GLY A 114 6.37 -12.09 14.73
N VAL A 115 6.69 -12.94 15.73
CA VAL A 115 7.55 -14.12 15.56
C VAL A 115 6.97 -15.08 14.52
N VAL A 116 5.69 -15.42 14.63
CA VAL A 116 5.06 -16.39 13.73
C VAL A 116 4.95 -15.83 12.30
N ALA A 117 4.51 -14.58 12.14
CA ALA A 117 4.44 -13.95 10.82
C ALA A 117 5.82 -13.84 10.17
N HIS A 118 6.86 -13.51 10.94
CA HIS A 118 8.25 -13.51 10.48
C HIS A 118 8.69 -14.90 9.99
N ALA A 119 8.46 -15.94 10.79
CA ALA A 119 8.83 -17.31 10.45
C ALA A 119 8.10 -17.80 9.20
N LEU A 120 6.79 -17.56 9.10
CA LEU A 120 5.99 -17.92 7.93
C LEU A 120 6.48 -17.20 6.66
N ALA A 121 6.73 -15.90 6.75
CA ALA A 121 7.26 -15.14 5.62
C ALA A 121 8.67 -15.64 5.22
N GLY A 122 9.50 -16.01 6.19
CA GLY A 122 10.82 -16.59 5.98
C GLY A 122 10.76 -17.94 5.26
N VAL A 123 9.91 -18.86 5.71
CA VAL A 123 9.69 -20.17 5.06
C VAL A 123 9.23 -20.00 3.62
N MET A 124 8.22 -19.14 3.39
CA MET A 124 7.73 -18.88 2.04
C MET A 124 8.81 -18.23 1.15
N THR A 125 9.59 -17.30 1.70
CA THR A 125 10.69 -16.67 0.97
C THR A 125 11.75 -17.69 0.58
N GLN A 126 12.14 -18.59 1.49
CA GLN A 126 13.17 -19.58 1.21
C GLN A 126 12.71 -20.59 0.17
N PHE A 127 11.45 -21.02 0.25
CA PHE A 127 10.85 -21.86 -0.78
C PHE A 127 10.90 -21.19 -2.15
N LEU A 128 10.45 -19.93 -2.26
CA LEU A 128 10.43 -19.20 -3.52
C LEU A 128 11.84 -18.95 -4.08
N LYS A 129 12.81 -18.62 -3.21
CA LYS A 129 14.22 -18.45 -3.60
C LYS A 129 14.77 -19.68 -4.30
N HIS A 130 14.56 -20.85 -3.71
CA HIS A 130 15.06 -22.10 -4.27
C HIS A 130 14.25 -22.60 -5.46
N ALA A 131 12.98 -22.22 -5.57
CA ALA A 131 12.16 -22.55 -6.74
C ALA A 131 12.51 -21.68 -7.97
N ILE A 132 12.83 -20.39 -7.75
CA ILE A 132 13.07 -19.42 -8.83
C ILE A 132 14.54 -19.34 -9.21
N GLY A 133 15.45 -19.41 -8.22
CA GLY A 133 16.89 -19.43 -8.43
C GLY A 133 17.45 -18.19 -9.10
N ARG A 134 17.00 -17.01 -8.71
CA ARG A 134 17.40 -15.75 -9.34
C ARG A 134 18.80 -15.29 -8.87
N PRO A 135 19.72 -14.92 -9.79
CA PRO A 135 21.04 -14.39 -9.43
C PRO A 135 20.94 -13.02 -8.75
N ARG A 136 21.83 -12.78 -7.77
CA ARG A 136 21.94 -11.47 -7.10
C ARG A 136 22.72 -10.46 -7.94
N PRO A 137 22.46 -9.15 -7.79
CA PRO A 137 23.13 -8.13 -8.59
C PRO A 137 24.66 -8.10 -8.47
N ARG A 138 25.24 -8.64 -7.39
CA ARG A 138 26.70 -8.68 -7.19
C ARG A 138 27.41 -9.78 -7.98
N PHE A 139 26.67 -10.81 -8.38
CA PHE A 139 27.20 -11.98 -9.11
C PHE A 139 26.79 -11.98 -10.59
N THR A 140 25.95 -11.02 -11.00
CA THR A 140 25.53 -10.87 -12.39
C THR A 140 26.47 -9.91 -13.11
N HIS A 141 27.20 -10.43 -14.10
CA HIS A 141 27.97 -9.64 -15.06
C HIS A 141 27.32 -9.83 -16.44
N ARG A 142 26.46 -8.87 -16.85
CA ARG A 142 25.68 -8.84 -18.10
C ARG A 142 24.46 -9.76 -18.17
N ASP A 143 23.57 -9.43 -19.13
CA ASP A 143 22.15 -9.77 -19.36
C ASP A 143 21.75 -11.26 -19.45
N ILE A 144 22.53 -12.17 -18.86
CA ILE A 144 22.23 -13.60 -18.85
C ILE A 144 21.35 -13.90 -17.63
N TRP A 145 20.05 -13.79 -17.83
CA TRP A 145 19.04 -14.24 -16.87
C TRP A 145 19.03 -15.76 -16.81
N GLN A 146 19.75 -16.34 -15.84
CA GLN A 146 19.65 -17.76 -15.52
C GLN A 146 18.68 -17.93 -14.37
N PHE A 147 17.43 -18.26 -14.69
CA PHE A 147 16.45 -18.72 -13.71
C PHE A 147 16.43 -20.25 -13.71
N GLY A 148 16.18 -20.84 -12.54
CA GLY A 148 16.07 -22.28 -12.42
C GLY A 148 16.25 -22.73 -10.98
N PRO A 149 15.54 -23.76 -10.51
CA PRO A 149 15.64 -24.21 -9.14
C PRO A 149 17.09 -24.47 -8.72
N SER A 150 17.52 -23.86 -7.61
CA SER A 150 18.91 -23.95 -7.17
C SER A 150 19.07 -23.78 -5.66
N LEU A 151 19.99 -24.55 -5.09
CA LEU A 151 20.45 -24.42 -3.71
C LEU A 151 21.79 -23.67 -3.60
N GLN A 152 22.34 -23.19 -4.73
CA GLN A 152 23.63 -22.51 -4.75
C GLN A 152 23.54 -21.12 -4.13
N SER A 153 24.58 -20.75 -3.38
CA SER A 153 24.74 -19.39 -2.87
C SER A 153 24.84 -18.40 -4.02
N GLY A 154 24.10 -17.28 -3.94
CA GLY A 154 24.10 -16.24 -4.97
C GLY A 154 22.95 -16.32 -5.98
N LEU A 155 22.23 -17.46 -6.05
CA LEU A 155 21.00 -17.64 -6.85
C LEU A 155 19.72 -17.49 -5.99
N ASP A 156 19.80 -16.79 -4.87
CA ASP A 156 18.72 -16.65 -3.89
C ASP A 156 18.23 -15.19 -3.76
N ALA A 157 18.20 -14.44 -4.87
CA ALA A 157 17.85 -13.03 -4.87
C ALA A 157 16.35 -12.76 -4.68
N PHE A 158 15.49 -13.53 -5.34
CA PHE A 158 14.05 -13.30 -5.37
C PHE A 158 13.27 -14.31 -4.52
N PRO A 159 12.34 -13.87 -3.66
CA PRO A 159 12.14 -12.50 -3.19
C PRO A 159 13.13 -12.12 -2.08
N SER A 160 13.21 -10.82 -1.76
CA SER A 160 14.07 -10.31 -0.68
C SER A 160 13.56 -10.74 0.70
N GLY A 161 14.40 -11.48 1.44
CA GLY A 161 14.09 -11.94 2.81
C GLY A 161 14.00 -10.82 3.84
N HIS A 162 14.80 -9.75 3.71
CA HIS A 162 14.72 -8.60 4.62
C HIS A 162 13.39 -7.84 4.40
N ALA A 163 12.96 -7.71 3.13
CA ALA A 163 11.71 -7.04 2.82
C ALA A 163 10.51 -7.88 3.29
N SER A 164 10.49 -9.18 3.02
CA SER A 164 9.38 -10.05 3.45
C SER A 164 9.25 -10.14 4.96
N ALA A 165 10.35 -10.31 5.68
CA ALA A 165 10.36 -10.29 7.14
C ALA A 165 9.83 -8.97 7.72
N SER A 166 10.37 -7.83 7.27
CA SER A 166 9.99 -6.53 7.79
C SER A 166 8.53 -6.16 7.50
N PHE A 167 8.05 -6.44 6.29
CA PHE A 167 6.65 -6.16 5.94
C PHE A 167 5.66 -7.11 6.64
N ALA A 168 6.05 -8.35 6.93
CA ALA A 168 5.24 -9.27 7.74
C ALA A 168 5.07 -8.76 9.17
N VAL A 169 6.17 -8.37 9.82
CA VAL A 169 6.14 -7.79 11.17
C VAL A 169 5.39 -6.45 11.18
N ALA A 170 5.60 -5.59 10.18
CA ALA A 170 4.88 -4.33 10.05
C ALA A 170 3.36 -4.53 9.90
N ALA A 171 2.92 -5.56 9.17
CA ALA A 171 1.50 -5.88 9.03
C ALA A 171 0.87 -6.33 10.36
N VAL A 172 1.58 -7.12 11.15
CA VAL A 172 1.16 -7.50 12.51
C VAL A 172 1.08 -6.27 13.43
N LEU A 173 2.13 -5.45 13.45
CA LEU A 173 2.17 -4.22 14.25
C LEU A 173 1.07 -3.23 13.85
N SER A 174 0.80 -3.08 12.56
CA SER A 174 -0.29 -2.25 12.04
C SER A 174 -1.67 -2.76 12.49
N ARG A 175 -1.86 -4.07 12.58
CA ARG A 175 -3.12 -4.66 13.07
C ARG A 175 -3.34 -4.41 14.56
N HIS A 176 -2.28 -4.47 15.36
CA HIS A 176 -2.34 -4.29 16.82
C HIS A 176 -2.24 -2.84 17.26
N VAL A 177 -1.53 -1.99 16.49
CA VAL A 177 -1.31 -0.56 16.75
C VAL A 177 -1.61 0.24 15.48
N PRO A 178 -2.90 0.40 15.10
CA PRO A 178 -3.28 1.00 13.82
C PRO A 178 -2.80 2.45 13.64
N GLN A 179 -2.70 3.20 14.74
CA GLN A 179 -2.22 4.60 14.74
C GLN A 179 -0.75 4.72 14.29
N GLY A 180 0.06 3.68 14.53
CA GLY A 180 1.47 3.63 14.14
C GLY A 180 1.73 3.01 12.77
N SER A 181 0.69 2.62 12.02
CA SER A 181 0.85 1.87 10.75
C SER A 181 1.82 2.54 9.77
N TRP A 182 1.73 3.86 9.62
CA TRP A 182 2.60 4.63 8.72
C TRP A 182 4.08 4.51 9.12
N LEU A 183 4.37 4.51 10.42
CA LEU A 183 5.72 4.35 10.95
C LEU A 183 6.23 2.92 10.72
N TRP A 184 5.42 1.90 10.99
CA TRP A 184 5.81 0.50 10.82
C TRP A 184 6.13 0.16 9.36
N TYR A 185 5.27 0.59 8.43
CA TYR A 185 5.54 0.40 7.00
C TYR A 185 6.65 1.33 6.50
N GLY A 186 6.83 2.51 7.09
CA GLY A 186 7.97 3.40 6.79
C GLY A 186 9.31 2.74 7.14
N LEU A 187 9.41 2.13 8.32
CA LEU A 187 10.59 1.37 8.74
C LEU A 187 10.83 0.13 7.87
N ALA A 188 9.77 -0.60 7.54
CA ALA A 188 9.87 -1.74 6.62
C ALA A 188 10.31 -1.30 5.21
N GLY A 189 9.79 -0.17 4.73
CA GLY A 189 10.20 0.48 3.48
C GLY A 189 11.66 0.91 3.50
N PHE A 190 12.13 1.48 4.60
CA PHE A 190 13.54 1.83 4.79
C PHE A 190 14.46 0.60 4.69
N VAL A 191 14.11 -0.48 5.39
CA VAL A 191 14.82 -1.76 5.28
C VAL A 191 14.83 -2.27 3.85
N ALA A 192 13.68 -2.24 3.17
CA ALA A 192 13.55 -2.63 1.78
C ALA A 192 14.49 -1.83 0.85
N ILE A 193 14.45 -0.50 0.92
CA ILE A 193 15.29 0.41 0.11
C ILE A 193 16.77 0.20 0.38
N SER A 194 17.16 -0.04 1.64
CA SER A 194 18.56 -0.32 2.01
C SER A 194 19.15 -1.53 1.26
N ARG A 195 18.31 -2.51 0.87
CA ARG A 195 18.76 -3.70 0.13
C ARG A 195 19.15 -3.38 -1.31
N VAL A 196 18.44 -2.44 -1.93
CA VAL A 196 18.72 -1.92 -3.27
C VAL A 196 19.96 -1.04 -3.23
N ILE A 197 20.06 -0.15 -2.23
CA ILE A 197 21.23 0.71 -1.99
C ILE A 197 22.52 -0.10 -1.90
N ARG A 198 22.54 -1.19 -1.11
CA ARG A 198 23.72 -2.06 -0.98
C ARG A 198 24.00 -2.90 -2.24
N GLY A 199 23.18 -2.77 -3.28
CA GLY A 199 23.24 -3.59 -4.50
C GLY A 199 23.10 -5.09 -4.23
N SER A 200 22.39 -5.45 -3.15
CA SER A 200 22.26 -6.84 -2.68
C SER A 200 21.04 -7.55 -3.26
N HIS A 201 20.05 -6.76 -3.69
CA HIS A 201 18.79 -7.20 -4.28
C HIS A 201 18.39 -6.20 -5.36
N PHE A 202 17.69 -6.69 -6.36
CA PHE A 202 16.99 -5.87 -7.33
C PHE A 202 15.74 -5.23 -6.73
N PRO A 203 15.27 -4.08 -7.25
CA PRO A 203 14.00 -3.47 -6.87
C PRO A 203 12.82 -4.43 -6.92
N THR A 204 12.74 -5.28 -7.96
CA THR A 204 11.70 -6.29 -8.08
C THR A 204 11.75 -7.34 -6.97
N ASP A 205 12.94 -7.74 -6.52
CA ASP A 205 13.09 -8.65 -5.36
C ASP A 205 12.50 -8.05 -4.09
N VAL A 206 12.72 -6.75 -3.90
CA VAL A 206 12.29 -6.00 -2.73
C VAL A 206 10.79 -5.75 -2.75
N LEU A 207 10.22 -5.36 -3.89
CA LEU A 207 8.77 -5.19 -4.05
C LEU A 207 8.02 -6.51 -3.89
N ALA A 208 8.51 -7.59 -4.49
CA ALA A 208 7.91 -8.92 -4.32
C ALA A 208 8.03 -9.42 -2.88
N GLY A 209 9.17 -9.17 -2.22
CA GLY A 209 9.35 -9.46 -0.80
C GLY A 209 8.38 -8.68 0.07
N ALA A 210 8.22 -7.37 -0.17
CA ALA A 210 7.27 -6.52 0.54
C ALA A 210 5.82 -7.00 0.38
N LEU A 211 5.41 -7.35 -0.84
CA LEU A 211 4.08 -7.92 -1.11
C LEU A 211 3.88 -9.23 -0.35
N LEU A 212 4.82 -10.17 -0.45
CA LEU A 212 4.76 -11.46 0.22
C LEU A 212 4.64 -11.28 1.74
N GLY A 213 5.53 -10.48 2.32
CA GLY A 213 5.53 -10.18 3.75
C GLY A 213 4.22 -9.57 4.21
N PHE A 214 3.74 -8.54 3.50
CA PHE A 214 2.46 -7.89 3.80
C PHE A 214 1.30 -8.88 3.76
N VAL A 215 1.18 -9.70 2.71
CA VAL A 215 0.10 -10.69 2.60
C VAL A 215 0.17 -11.71 3.74
N VAL A 216 1.35 -12.27 4.02
CA VAL A 216 1.53 -13.25 5.11
C VAL A 216 1.13 -12.65 6.46
N GLY A 217 1.67 -11.47 6.82
CA GLY A 217 1.36 -10.84 8.09
C GLY A 217 -0.10 -10.37 8.18
N TYR A 218 -0.70 -9.92 7.09
CA TYR A 218 -2.10 -9.49 7.03
C TYR A 218 -3.07 -10.66 7.21
N VAL A 219 -2.74 -11.83 6.64
CA VAL A 219 -3.53 -13.07 6.78
C VAL A 219 -3.36 -13.66 8.16
N TRP A 220 -2.12 -13.74 8.66
CA TRP A 220 -1.81 -14.29 9.99
C TRP A 220 -2.51 -13.50 11.11
N SER A 221 -2.51 -12.17 11.01
CA SER A 221 -3.10 -11.28 12.01
C SER A 221 -4.65 -11.25 12.01
N ARG A 222 -5.30 -12.17 11.28
CA ARG A 222 -6.74 -12.33 11.17
C ARG A 222 -7.18 -13.77 11.47
N PRO A 223 -8.47 -14.01 11.79
CA PRO A 223 -8.97 -15.35 11.99
C PRO A 223 -8.68 -16.24 10.78
N LEU A 224 -7.93 -17.34 10.99
CA LEU A 224 -7.51 -18.24 9.91
C LEU A 224 -8.68 -18.89 9.18
N CYS A 225 -9.85 -19.04 9.81
CA CYS A 225 -11.08 -19.49 9.14
C CYS A 225 -11.50 -18.58 7.97
N GLN A 226 -11.05 -17.32 7.96
CA GLN A 226 -11.30 -16.33 6.92
C GLN A 226 -10.06 -16.06 6.05
N TRP A 227 -9.11 -17.00 5.97
CA TRP A 227 -7.85 -16.80 5.25
C TRP A 227 -8.07 -16.37 3.79
N ARG A 228 -9.07 -16.95 3.09
CA ARG A 228 -9.37 -16.59 1.69
C ARG A 228 -9.75 -15.12 1.53
N ARG A 229 -10.64 -14.64 2.42
CA ARG A 229 -11.04 -13.24 2.46
C ARG A 229 -9.86 -12.34 2.84
N SER A 230 -9.04 -12.79 3.79
CA SER A 230 -7.87 -12.04 4.23
C SER A 230 -6.82 -11.92 3.12
N CYS A 231 -6.58 -12.98 2.35
CA CYS A 231 -5.71 -12.95 1.18
C CYS A 231 -6.24 -11.99 0.11
N TYR A 232 -7.54 -12.07 -0.17
CA TYR A 232 -8.20 -11.16 -1.10
C TYR A 232 -8.03 -9.69 -0.67
N GLU A 233 -8.40 -9.36 0.56
CA GLU A 233 -8.26 -8.00 1.09
C GLU A 233 -6.80 -7.53 1.12
N ALA A 234 -5.85 -8.40 1.47
CA ALA A 234 -4.42 -8.08 1.42
C ALA A 234 -4.00 -7.73 0.00
N MET A 235 -4.34 -8.56 -0.98
CA MET A 235 -3.99 -8.31 -2.37
C MET A 235 -4.57 -6.97 -2.86
N MET A 236 -5.86 -6.72 -2.62
CA MET A 236 -6.50 -5.46 -3.02
C MET A 236 -5.91 -4.23 -2.31
N LYS A 237 -5.54 -4.35 -1.03
CA LYS A 237 -4.93 -3.24 -0.26
C LYS A 237 -3.47 -2.99 -0.61
N SER A 238 -2.80 -3.97 -1.20
CA SER A 238 -1.40 -3.85 -1.62
C SER A 238 -1.22 -3.06 -2.91
N LEU A 239 -2.23 -3.01 -3.78
CA LEU A 239 -2.12 -2.43 -5.13
C LEU A 239 -1.56 -1.00 -5.17
N PRO A 240 -2.04 -0.03 -4.36
CA PRO A 240 -1.50 1.34 -4.41
C PRO A 240 -0.04 1.39 -4.05
N TRP A 241 0.38 0.58 -3.08
CA TRP A 241 1.76 0.50 -2.64
C TRP A 241 2.64 -0.18 -3.68
N GLY A 242 2.09 -1.15 -4.42
CA GLY A 242 2.73 -1.72 -5.60
C GLY A 242 2.96 -0.69 -6.69
N VAL A 243 1.94 0.12 -7.00
CA VAL A 243 2.05 1.23 -7.97
C VAL A 243 3.05 2.28 -7.50
N CYS A 244 2.97 2.74 -6.25
CA CYS A 244 3.94 3.70 -5.69
C CYS A 244 5.36 3.14 -5.68
N GLY A 245 5.54 1.87 -5.30
CA GLY A 245 6.83 1.20 -5.32
C GLY A 245 7.40 1.09 -6.73
N PHE A 246 6.57 0.74 -7.71
CA PHE A 246 6.94 0.76 -9.13
C PHE A 246 7.36 2.17 -9.57
N MET A 247 6.56 3.20 -9.24
CA MET A 247 6.87 4.60 -9.58
C MET A 247 8.22 5.06 -9.02
N ILE A 248 8.51 4.76 -7.75
CA ILE A 248 9.77 5.15 -7.10
C ILE A 248 10.98 4.60 -7.85
N PHE A 249 10.90 3.38 -8.37
CA PHE A 249 11.98 2.75 -9.12
C PHE A 249 11.95 3.06 -10.62
N TRP A 250 10.80 3.42 -11.17
CA TRP A 250 10.59 3.66 -12.61
C TRP A 250 10.90 5.10 -13.03
N VAL A 251 10.33 6.08 -12.33
CA VAL A 251 10.37 7.50 -12.71
C VAL A 251 11.78 8.05 -12.89
N PRO A 252 12.78 7.74 -12.04
CA PRO A 252 14.11 8.32 -12.19
C PRO A 252 14.85 7.90 -13.48
N PHE A 253 14.38 6.88 -14.20
CA PHE A 253 15.09 6.30 -15.36
C PHE A 253 14.26 6.29 -16.63
N HIS A 254 12.96 6.59 -16.53
CA HIS A 254 12.11 6.70 -17.70
C HIS A 254 12.16 8.12 -18.23
N GLN A 255 12.71 8.28 -19.44
CA GLN A 255 12.53 9.52 -20.19
C GLN A 255 11.10 9.50 -20.73
N GLY A 256 10.33 10.54 -20.41
CA GLY A 256 8.95 10.69 -20.88
C GLY A 256 8.87 10.67 -22.41
N PRO A 257 7.67 10.43 -22.98
CA PRO A 257 7.47 10.37 -24.42
C PRO A 257 8.01 11.65 -25.09
N PRO A 258 8.80 11.52 -26.17
CA PRO A 258 9.49 12.64 -26.80
C PRO A 258 8.53 13.44 -27.71
N ASP A 259 7.67 14.30 -27.15
CA ASP A 259 6.67 15.11 -27.89
C ASP A 259 5.61 15.79 -26.97
N GLY A 260 4.60 16.43 -27.59
CA GLY A 260 3.46 17.07 -26.92
C GLY A 260 2.61 16.16 -26.04
N VAL A 261 2.76 14.82 -26.12
CA VAL A 261 2.08 13.89 -25.21
C VAL A 261 2.56 14.10 -23.77
N GLY A 262 3.86 14.28 -23.57
CA GLY A 262 4.42 14.57 -22.25
C GLY A 262 3.87 15.86 -21.64
N LEU A 263 3.67 16.90 -22.48
CA LEU A 263 3.09 18.17 -22.06
C LEU A 263 1.59 18.03 -21.70
N VAL A 264 0.83 17.27 -22.49
CA VAL A 264 -0.58 16.96 -22.21
C VAL A 264 -0.73 16.18 -20.91
N MET A 265 0.15 15.20 -20.65
CA MET A 265 0.14 14.42 -19.41
C MET A 265 0.48 15.30 -18.18
N LEU A 266 1.45 16.20 -18.30
CA LEU A 266 1.78 17.13 -17.23
C LEU A 266 0.65 18.13 -16.96
N GLY A 267 0.13 18.76 -18.01
CA GLY A 267 -0.96 19.74 -17.91
C GLY A 267 -2.25 19.11 -17.40
N GLY A 268 -2.66 18.00 -18.00
CA GLY A 268 -3.82 17.22 -17.58
C GLY A 268 -3.67 16.67 -16.16
N GLY A 269 -2.49 16.12 -15.82
CA GLY A 269 -2.21 15.60 -14.48
C GLY A 269 -2.25 16.68 -13.40
N SER A 270 -1.68 17.85 -13.68
CA SER A 270 -1.74 19.03 -12.78
C SER A 270 -3.19 19.50 -12.59
N LEU A 271 -3.97 19.60 -13.66
CA LEU A 271 -5.39 19.96 -13.59
C LEU A 271 -6.18 18.95 -12.75
N MET A 272 -5.97 17.65 -12.94
CA MET A 272 -6.63 16.61 -12.15
C MET A 272 -6.29 16.73 -10.65
N ILE A 273 -5.02 16.96 -10.28
CA ILE A 273 -4.64 17.18 -8.88
C ILE A 273 -5.35 18.41 -8.33
N LEU A 274 -5.32 19.54 -9.04
CA LEU A 274 -5.97 20.79 -8.60
C LEU A 274 -7.48 20.62 -8.46
N SER A 275 -8.14 19.96 -9.41
CA SER A 275 -9.58 19.66 -9.34
C SER A 275 -9.91 18.75 -8.16
N GLY A 276 -9.10 17.71 -7.93
CA GLY A 276 -9.29 16.81 -6.80
C GLY A 276 -9.06 17.50 -5.45
N MET A 277 -8.07 18.38 -5.36
CA MET A 277 -7.82 19.21 -4.17
C MET A 277 -8.94 20.23 -3.94
N GLY A 278 -9.38 20.92 -4.98
CA GLY A 278 -10.51 21.85 -4.93
C GLY A 278 -11.77 21.15 -4.41
N TRP A 279 -12.03 19.93 -4.89
CA TRP A 279 -13.14 19.11 -4.40
C TRP A 279 -13.06 18.80 -2.90
N ARG A 280 -11.86 18.44 -2.39
CA ARG A 280 -11.66 18.21 -0.93
C ARG A 280 -11.90 19.49 -0.15
N TRP A 281 -11.35 20.59 -0.63
CA TRP A 281 -11.46 21.88 0.03
C TRP A 281 -12.90 22.37 0.08
N SER A 282 -13.64 22.23 -1.02
CA SER A 282 -15.08 22.50 -1.07
C SER A 282 -15.86 21.63 -0.08
N ALA A 283 -15.57 20.33 -0.03
CA ALA A 283 -16.20 19.42 0.93
C ALA A 283 -15.88 19.81 2.40
N TYR A 284 -14.63 20.17 2.70
CA TYR A 284 -14.23 20.63 4.02
C TYR A 284 -14.97 21.92 4.44
N TRP A 285 -15.02 22.93 3.58
CA TRP A 285 -15.74 24.18 3.88
C TRP A 285 -17.24 23.97 4.03
N MET A 286 -17.85 23.13 3.19
CA MET A 286 -19.26 22.77 3.32
C MET A 286 -19.52 22.08 4.67
N SER A 287 -18.64 21.18 5.12
CA SER A 287 -18.77 20.52 6.42
C SER A 287 -18.78 21.47 7.62
N LYS A 288 -18.26 22.69 7.46
CA LYS A 288 -18.17 23.70 8.51
C LYS A 288 -19.39 24.59 8.63
N GLN A 289 -20.27 24.65 7.64
CA GLN A 289 -21.47 25.49 7.76
C GLN A 289 -22.68 24.71 8.30
N PRO A 290 -23.59 25.37 9.04
CA PRO A 290 -24.66 24.75 9.80
C PRO A 290 -25.90 24.37 8.94
N HIS A 291 -25.70 23.86 7.72
CA HIS A 291 -26.81 23.51 6.83
C HIS A 291 -27.26 22.05 6.98
N GLN A 292 -28.59 21.85 7.06
CA GLN A 292 -29.26 20.54 7.13
C GLN A 292 -28.97 19.61 5.93
N LEU A 293 -28.36 20.14 4.86
CA LEU A 293 -28.01 19.41 3.65
C LEU A 293 -26.67 18.65 3.76
N TRP A 294 -25.76 19.00 4.68
CA TRP A 294 -24.46 18.32 4.79
C TRP A 294 -24.57 16.82 5.07
N PRO A 295 -25.47 16.34 5.95
CA PRO A 295 -25.72 14.91 6.13
C PRO A 295 -26.17 14.20 4.85
N GLN A 296 -26.90 14.89 3.96
CA GLN A 296 -27.38 14.35 2.68
C GLN A 296 -26.27 14.37 1.62
N LEU A 297 -25.55 15.49 1.51
CA LEU A 297 -24.45 15.68 0.56
C LEU A 297 -23.24 14.79 0.92
N SER A 298 -22.87 14.69 2.20
CA SER A 298 -21.74 13.87 2.67
C SER A 298 -21.87 12.38 2.35
N ARG A 299 -23.05 11.89 1.95
CA ARG A 299 -23.24 10.53 1.40
C ARG A 299 -22.63 10.39 0.01
N PHE A 300 -22.83 11.40 -0.85
CA PHE A 300 -22.21 11.46 -2.18
C PHE A 300 -20.67 11.53 -2.12
N PHE A 301 -20.10 12.05 -1.03
CA PHE A 301 -18.66 12.21 -0.86
C PHE A 301 -17.92 10.97 -0.29
N ARG A 302 -18.61 9.90 0.14
CA ARG A 302 -18.04 8.82 1.00
C ARG A 302 -17.54 7.55 0.31
N VAL A 303 -18.01 7.23 -0.90
CA VAL A 303 -17.57 6.00 -1.60
C VAL A 303 -16.45 6.37 -2.57
N VAL A 304 -15.21 6.31 -2.09
CA VAL A 304 -14.00 6.78 -2.81
C VAL A 304 -14.19 8.20 -3.33
N SER A 305 -13.87 9.21 -2.52
CA SER A 305 -14.11 10.60 -2.94
C SER A 305 -13.55 10.83 -4.35
N PRO A 306 -14.35 11.32 -5.31
CA PRO A 306 -13.90 11.62 -6.67
C PRO A 306 -12.59 12.42 -6.69
N ALA A 307 -12.40 13.25 -5.65
CA ALA A 307 -11.15 13.90 -5.32
C ALA A 307 -9.91 12.98 -5.26
N ASN A 308 -9.97 11.86 -4.56
CA ASN A 308 -8.82 10.96 -4.42
C ASN A 308 -8.48 10.28 -5.75
N LEU A 309 -9.48 9.93 -6.56
CA LEU A 309 -9.26 9.38 -7.91
C LEU A 309 -8.60 10.41 -8.82
N LEU A 310 -9.05 11.66 -8.76
CA LEU A 310 -8.44 12.76 -9.51
C LEU A 310 -7.00 13.02 -9.07
N ILE A 311 -6.73 13.05 -7.76
CA ILE A 311 -5.36 13.25 -7.24
C ILE A 311 -4.44 12.09 -7.65
N VAL A 312 -4.87 10.85 -7.46
CA VAL A 312 -4.06 9.66 -7.77
C VAL A 312 -3.83 9.53 -9.28
N GLY A 313 -4.88 9.72 -10.08
CA GLY A 313 -4.76 9.73 -11.54
C GLY A 313 -3.87 10.87 -12.03
N GLY A 314 -3.98 12.06 -11.43
CA GLY A 314 -3.13 13.19 -11.77
C GLY A 314 -1.66 12.97 -11.41
N LEU A 315 -1.36 12.43 -10.23
CA LEU A 315 0.00 12.03 -9.84
C LEU A 315 0.59 10.98 -10.78
N ALA A 316 -0.22 10.02 -11.24
CA ALA A 316 0.21 9.04 -12.23
C ALA A 316 0.55 9.72 -13.56
N CYS A 317 -0.27 10.66 -14.04
CA CYS A 317 0.00 11.41 -15.27
C CYS A 317 1.27 12.27 -15.17
N LEU A 318 1.56 12.86 -14.01
CA LEU A 318 2.78 13.65 -13.81
C LEU A 318 4.07 12.85 -13.97
N THR A 319 4.02 11.53 -13.81
CA THR A 319 5.18 10.66 -14.09
C THR A 319 5.51 10.55 -15.57
N GLN A 320 4.62 11.02 -16.46
CA GLN A 320 4.70 10.87 -17.92
C GLN A 320 4.84 9.42 -18.40
N SER A 321 4.64 8.43 -17.51
CA SER A 321 4.72 7.02 -17.83
C SER A 321 3.32 6.47 -18.10
N LEU A 322 3.08 6.09 -19.35
CA LEU A 322 1.83 5.41 -19.74
C LEU A 322 1.61 4.11 -18.96
N ILE A 323 2.69 3.45 -18.54
CA ILE A 323 2.63 2.23 -17.72
C ILE A 323 2.14 2.56 -16.31
N VAL A 324 2.67 3.63 -15.68
CA VAL A 324 2.21 4.07 -14.35
C VAL A 324 0.73 4.46 -14.41
N VAL A 325 0.32 5.21 -15.44
CA VAL A 325 -1.08 5.58 -15.65
C VAL A 325 -1.95 4.34 -15.84
N GLY A 326 -1.51 3.38 -16.66
CA GLY A 326 -2.22 2.12 -16.90
C GLY A 326 -2.38 1.27 -15.63
N LEU A 327 -1.31 1.07 -14.86
CA LEU A 327 -1.35 0.33 -13.58
C LEU A 327 -2.26 1.02 -12.55
N THR A 328 -2.26 2.35 -12.53
CA THR A 328 -3.15 3.15 -11.67
C THR A 328 -4.61 2.95 -12.06
N GLY A 329 -4.93 3.06 -13.36
CA GLY A 329 -6.27 2.82 -13.88
C GLY A 329 -6.75 1.39 -13.62
N ALA A 330 -5.88 0.39 -13.82
CA ALA A 330 -6.19 -1.02 -13.54
C ALA A 330 -6.44 -1.25 -12.04
N THR A 331 -5.70 -0.58 -11.15
CA THR A 331 -5.93 -0.64 -9.70
C THR A 331 -7.30 -0.10 -9.32
N ILE A 332 -7.68 1.05 -9.89
CA ILE A 332 -9.00 1.66 -9.69
C ILE A 332 -10.09 0.70 -10.19
N ALA A 333 -9.93 0.12 -11.37
CA ALA A 333 -10.86 -0.86 -11.92
C ALA A 333 -10.99 -2.12 -11.05
N ALA A 334 -9.87 -2.60 -10.48
CA ALA A 334 -9.90 -3.74 -9.58
C ALA A 334 -10.71 -3.45 -8.31
N TRP A 335 -10.60 -2.24 -7.75
CA TRP A 335 -11.40 -1.85 -6.59
C TRP A 335 -12.89 -1.68 -6.91
N THR A 336 -13.22 -1.12 -8.08
CA THR A 336 -14.63 -0.96 -8.47
C THR A 336 -15.29 -2.32 -8.70
N VAL A 337 -14.63 -3.24 -9.40
CA VAL A 337 -15.11 -4.62 -9.59
C VAL A 337 -15.19 -5.38 -8.26
N GLY A 338 -14.20 -5.19 -7.39
CA GLY A 338 -14.12 -5.90 -6.12
C GLY A 338 -15.03 -5.38 -5.01
N ALA A 339 -15.64 -4.20 -5.18
CA ALA A 339 -16.34 -3.47 -4.12
C ALA A 339 -15.52 -3.36 -2.81
N VAL A 340 -14.18 -3.37 -2.90
CA VAL A 340 -13.29 -3.20 -1.75
C VAL A 340 -12.93 -1.74 -1.66
N ALA A 341 -13.32 -1.11 -0.54
CA ALA A 341 -12.91 0.25 -0.27
C ALA A 341 -11.37 0.35 -0.26
N PRO A 342 -10.81 1.39 -0.88
CA PRO A 342 -9.37 1.65 -0.83
C PRO A 342 -8.93 1.86 0.63
N PRO A 343 -7.63 1.74 0.92
CA PRO A 343 -7.11 1.97 2.26
C PRO A 343 -7.49 3.38 2.77
N ARG A 344 -8.08 3.47 3.97
CA ARG A 344 -8.55 4.73 4.60
C ARG A 344 -7.43 5.74 4.95
N PHE A 345 -6.17 5.45 4.65
CA PHE A 345 -5.04 6.33 4.99
C PHE A 345 -5.06 7.67 4.24
N TRP A 346 -5.84 7.79 3.17
CA TRP A 346 -5.99 9.01 2.36
C TRP A 346 -7.10 9.94 2.85
N GLU A 347 -7.84 9.52 3.88
CA GLU A 347 -8.92 10.31 4.48
C GLU A 347 -8.42 11.02 5.74
N PRO A 348 -8.19 12.35 5.68
CA PRO A 348 -7.82 13.13 6.85
C PRO A 348 -8.98 13.10 7.83
N LYS A 349 -8.65 12.84 9.10
CA LYS A 349 -9.62 12.85 10.19
C LYS A 349 -9.84 14.26 10.74
N THR A 350 -8.92 15.19 10.44
CA THR A 350 -8.95 16.57 10.91
C THR A 350 -8.49 17.53 9.81
N GLY A 351 -8.95 18.80 9.87
CA GLY A 351 -8.55 19.81 8.90
C GLY A 351 -7.04 20.09 8.85
N ARG A 352 -6.31 19.92 9.98
CA ARG A 352 -4.84 20.04 9.96
C ARG A 352 -4.18 18.95 9.10
N GLN A 353 -4.66 17.70 9.20
CA GLN A 353 -4.16 16.60 8.38
C GLN A 353 -4.42 16.82 6.89
N GLU A 354 -5.53 17.47 6.55
CA GLU A 354 -5.87 17.81 5.17
C GLU A 354 -4.88 18.82 4.56
N VAL A 355 -4.46 19.83 5.33
CA VAL A 355 -3.42 20.79 4.91
C VAL A 355 -2.08 20.10 4.70
N TYR A 356 -1.64 19.26 5.65
CA TYR A 356 -0.37 18.54 5.51
C TYR A 356 -0.37 17.56 4.33
N LEU A 357 -1.47 16.83 4.14
CA LEU A 357 -1.60 15.90 3.01
C LEU A 357 -1.59 16.63 1.68
N SER A 358 -2.28 17.78 1.60
CA SER A 358 -2.30 18.63 0.41
C SER A 358 -0.90 19.18 0.09
N GLY A 359 -0.18 19.66 1.10
CA GLY A 359 1.20 20.10 0.95
C GLY A 359 2.14 18.98 0.51
N ALA A 360 1.97 17.77 1.05
CA ALA A 360 2.75 16.59 0.65
C ALA A 360 2.46 16.17 -0.81
N VAL A 361 1.19 16.21 -1.24
CA VAL A 361 0.79 15.92 -2.63
C VAL A 361 1.41 16.93 -3.59
N ILE A 362 1.35 18.23 -3.28
CA ILE A 362 1.95 19.28 -4.10
C ILE A 362 3.48 19.13 -4.14
N GLY A 363 4.12 18.93 -2.99
CA GLY A 363 5.57 18.74 -2.93
C GLY A 363 6.03 17.51 -3.69
N GLY A 364 5.30 16.40 -3.57
CA GLY A 364 5.56 15.17 -4.32
C GLY A 364 5.35 15.34 -5.83
N ALA A 365 4.28 16.02 -6.24
CA ALA A 365 4.03 16.38 -7.64
C ALA A 365 5.16 17.24 -8.22
N GLY A 366 5.62 18.24 -7.46
CA GLY A 366 6.75 19.08 -7.85
C GLY A 366 8.05 18.30 -7.97
N LEU A 367 8.32 17.39 -7.03
CA LEU A 367 9.49 16.50 -7.08
C LEU A 367 9.43 15.58 -8.30
N ILE A 368 8.28 14.97 -8.59
CA ILE A 368 8.09 14.11 -9.76
C ILE A 368 8.34 14.91 -11.06
N ALA A 369 7.76 16.11 -11.17
CA ALA A 369 7.98 16.98 -12.32
C ALA A 369 9.46 17.40 -12.47
N TRP A 370 10.14 17.67 -11.35
CA TRP A 370 11.58 17.97 -11.34
C TRP A 370 12.41 16.76 -11.80
N MET A 371 12.15 15.56 -11.25
CA MET A 371 12.84 14.33 -11.64
C MET A 371 12.61 13.97 -13.11
N ALA A 372 11.45 14.33 -13.67
CA ALA A 372 11.15 14.18 -15.09
C ALA A 372 11.82 15.26 -15.98
N GLY A 373 12.61 16.18 -15.41
CA GLY A 373 13.34 17.20 -16.16
C GLY A 373 12.50 18.43 -16.57
N VAL A 374 11.31 18.60 -15.99
CA VAL A 374 10.36 19.69 -16.33
C VAL A 374 10.70 20.99 -15.60
N VAL A 375 11.24 20.89 -14.38
CA VAL A 375 11.68 22.03 -13.59
C VAL A 375 13.21 22.11 -13.71
N PRO A 376 13.78 23.16 -14.32
CA PRO A 376 15.23 23.31 -14.39
C PRO A 376 15.83 23.42 -13.00
N VAL A 377 17.02 22.84 -12.81
CA VAL A 377 17.85 23.09 -11.63
C VAL A 377 18.23 24.57 -11.66
N MET A 378 17.66 25.37 -10.75
CA MET A 378 18.19 26.70 -10.44
C MET A 378 19.36 26.57 -9.48
#